data_AF-A0A9X1UL96-F1
#
_entry.id   AF-A0A9X1UL96-F1
#
_cell.length_a   1.000
_cell.length_b   1.000
_cell.length_c   1.000
_cell.angle_alpha   90.00
_cell.angle_beta   90.00
_cell.angle_gamma   90.00
#
_symmetry.space_group_name_H-M   'P 1'
#
loop_
_entity.id
_entity.type
_entity.pdbx_description
1 polymer ?
#
loop_
_entity_poly.entity_id
_entity_poly.type
_entity_poly.pdbx_seq_one_letter_code
_entity_poly.pdbx_strand_id
1 'polypeptide(L)'
;MLFYEVLEDWFDDGLGVDYASFIGIERLGIPTVSIQCQFIAPSKHGETLRLGLWVREIGKSSIKLSLTASVGEELRARVDQTVVLFSLETRQAVVAPSELKERMLRFSNQE
;
A
#
# COMPACT_ATOMS: atom_id res chain seq x y z
N MET A 1 12.07 4.13 4.28
CA MET A 1 11.54 3.25 3.21
C MET A 1 10.20 3.83 2.79
N LEU A 2 10.21 4.97 2.06
CA LEU A 2 9.05 5.88 1.97
C LEU A 2 7.72 5.21 1.56
N PHE A 3 7.72 4.38 0.52
CA PHE A 3 6.49 3.75 0.03
C PHE A 3 6.01 2.56 0.87
N TYR A 4 6.90 1.96 1.66
CA TYR A 4 6.51 0.89 2.57
C TYR A 4 5.91 1.47 3.86
N GLU A 5 6.42 2.58 4.37
CA GLU A 5 5.81 3.31 5.50
C GLU A 5 4.35 3.70 5.20
N VAL A 6 4.04 4.16 3.98
CA VAL A 6 2.66 4.44 3.55
C VAL A 6 1.75 3.21 3.62
N LEU A 7 2.29 2.01 3.37
CA LEU A 7 1.49 0.79 3.52
C LEU A 7 1.18 0.50 4.99
N GLU A 8 2.16 0.69 5.88
CA GLU A 8 1.94 0.48 7.32
C GLU A 8 0.91 1.49 7.84
N ASP A 9 1.10 2.77 7.54
CA ASP A 9 0.15 3.84 7.90
C ASP A 9 -1.24 3.59 7.29
N TRP A 10 -1.31 3.07 6.05
CA TRP A 10 -2.59 2.75 5.43
C TRP A 10 -3.32 1.61 6.15
N PHE A 11 -2.62 0.61 6.68
CA PHE A 11 -3.24 -0.44 7.48
C PHE A 11 -3.79 0.11 8.79
N ASP A 12 -2.96 0.81 9.54
CA ASP A 12 -3.32 1.32 10.86
C ASP A 12 -4.40 2.40 10.77
N ASP A 13 -4.14 3.49 10.04
CA ASP A 13 -5.01 4.66 9.99
C ASP A 13 -6.11 4.54 8.93
N GLY A 14 -5.77 4.02 7.75
CA GLY A 14 -6.68 3.98 6.60
C GLY A 14 -7.69 2.83 6.67
N LEU A 15 -7.20 1.63 7.00
CA LEU A 15 -8.02 0.43 7.08
C LEU A 15 -8.53 0.20 8.49
N GLY A 16 -7.91 0.76 9.53
CA GLY A 16 -8.28 0.49 10.93
C GLY A 16 -7.94 -0.94 11.33
N VAL A 17 -6.80 -1.44 10.84
CA VAL A 17 -6.26 -2.77 11.10
C VAL A 17 -4.89 -2.58 11.75
N ASP A 18 -4.75 -2.99 13.01
CA ASP A 18 -3.46 -2.96 13.71
C ASP A 18 -2.46 -3.86 12.97
N TYR A 19 -1.54 -3.22 12.25
CA TYR A 19 -0.60 -3.89 11.38
C TYR A 19 0.39 -4.77 12.15
N ALA A 20 0.72 -4.37 13.38
CA ALA A 20 1.60 -5.15 14.25
C ALA A 20 0.93 -6.47 14.68
N SER A 21 -0.35 -6.42 15.08
CA SER A 21 -1.12 -7.63 15.40
C SER A 21 -1.40 -8.48 14.17
N PHE A 22 -1.66 -7.86 13.02
CA PHE A 22 -1.86 -8.55 11.75
C PHE A 22 -0.66 -9.44 11.38
N ILE A 23 0.57 -8.96 11.58
CA ILE A 23 1.80 -9.73 11.35
C ILE A 23 2.12 -10.68 12.52
N GLY A 24 2.09 -10.15 13.74
CA GLY A 24 2.61 -10.81 14.93
C GLY A 24 1.68 -11.89 15.48
N ILE A 25 0.38 -11.66 15.42
CA ILE A 25 -0.65 -12.52 16.03
C ILE A 25 -1.40 -13.29 14.95
N GLU A 26 -1.95 -12.60 13.95
CA GLU A 26 -2.71 -13.26 12.87
C GLU A 26 -1.80 -13.99 11.87
N ARG A 27 -0.48 -13.75 11.95
CA ARG A 27 0.52 -14.36 11.07
C ARG A 27 0.21 -14.10 9.59
N LEU A 28 -0.32 -12.92 9.28
CA LEU A 28 -0.59 -12.45 7.92
C LEU A 28 0.38 -11.34 7.54
N GLY A 29 0.68 -11.21 6.26
CA GLY A 29 1.53 -10.15 5.74
C GLY A 29 1.08 -9.70 4.37
N ILE A 30 1.60 -8.54 3.94
CA ILE A 30 1.30 -7.96 2.63
C ILE A 30 2.58 -7.70 1.80
N PRO A 31 3.39 -8.74 1.50
CA PRO A 31 4.62 -8.55 0.75
C PRO A 31 4.37 -7.95 -0.63
N THR A 32 5.29 -7.10 -1.05
CA THR A 32 5.34 -6.57 -2.41
C THR A 32 5.90 -7.63 -3.36
N VAL A 33 5.18 -7.93 -4.43
CA VAL A 33 5.58 -8.89 -5.47
C VAL A 33 5.96 -8.22 -6.79
N SER A 34 5.54 -6.97 -6.99
CA SER A 34 5.94 -6.14 -8.12
C SER A 34 5.95 -4.67 -7.71
N ILE A 35 6.95 -3.93 -8.18
CA ILE A 35 7.03 -2.49 -7.99
C ILE A 35 7.64 -1.86 -9.24
N GLN A 36 6.98 -0.82 -9.75
CA GLN A 36 7.49 0.03 -10.81
C GLN A 36 7.42 1.48 -10.32
N CYS A 37 8.56 2.17 -10.31
CA CYS A 37 8.65 3.56 -9.89
C CYS A 37 9.14 4.42 -11.05
N GLN A 38 8.47 5.56 -11.24
CA GLN A 38 8.88 6.61 -12.16
C GLN A 38 9.24 7.85 -11.35
N PHE A 39 10.50 8.30 -11.46
CA PHE A 39 10.97 9.57 -10.90
C PHE A 39 10.75 10.67 -11.92
N ILE A 40 9.87 11.61 -11.58
CA ILE A 40 9.35 12.64 -12.49
C ILE A 40 10.11 13.95 -12.30
N ALA A 41 10.36 14.32 -11.05
CA ALA A 41 11.13 15.51 -10.70
C ALA A 41 11.97 15.25 -9.45
N PRO A 42 13.17 15.85 -9.33
CA PRO A 42 14.03 15.67 -8.18
C PRO A 42 13.45 16.34 -6.93
N SER A 43 13.72 15.76 -5.76
CA SER A 43 13.46 16.41 -4.47
C SER A 43 14.74 16.93 -3.84
N LYS A 44 14.60 18.00 -3.06
CA LYS A 44 15.68 18.66 -2.32
C LYS A 44 15.63 18.21 -0.87
N HIS A 45 16.80 18.22 -0.23
CA HIS A 45 16.91 17.98 1.20
C HIS A 45 16.07 19.01 1.98
N GLY A 46 15.32 18.54 2.98
CA GLY A 46 14.43 19.37 3.80
C GLY A 46 13.02 19.55 3.23
N GLU A 47 12.72 19.09 2.02
CA GLU A 47 11.35 19.09 1.51
C GLU A 47 10.50 17.99 2.17
N THR A 48 9.26 18.33 2.51
CA THR A 48 8.27 17.37 3.00
C THR A 48 7.47 16.80 1.84
N LEU A 49 7.54 15.49 1.64
CA LEU A 49 6.75 14.80 0.63
C LEU A 49 5.37 14.47 1.16
N ARG A 50 4.34 14.79 0.38
CA ARG A 50 2.99 14.25 0.55
C ARG A 50 2.90 12.96 -0.25
N LEU A 51 2.58 11.87 0.43
CA LEU A 51 2.38 10.57 -0.20
C LEU A 51 0.87 10.32 -0.40
N GLY A 52 0.52 9.75 -1.54
CA GLY A 52 -0.84 9.31 -1.85
C GLY A 52 -0.86 7.82 -2.16
N LEU A 53 -1.97 7.15 -1.86
CA LEU A 53 -2.19 5.73 -2.12
C LEU A 53 -3.63 5.51 -2.57
N TRP A 54 -3.79 4.72 -3.64
CA TRP A 54 -5.09 4.32 -4.18
C TRP A 54 -5.10 2.85 -4.54
N VAL A 55 -6.22 2.18 -4.29
CA VAL A 55 -6.46 0.80 -4.67
C VAL A 55 -6.98 0.74 -6.11
N ARG A 56 -6.16 0.23 -7.02
CA ARG A 56 -6.50 0.12 -8.46
C ARG A 56 -7.32 -1.11 -8.78
N GLU A 57 -6.98 -2.24 -8.16
CA GLU A 57 -7.62 -3.52 -8.42
C GLU A 57 -7.41 -4.46 -7.23
N ILE A 58 -8.46 -5.20 -6.85
CA ILE A 58 -8.37 -6.27 -5.86
C ILE A 58 -8.68 -7.59 -6.57
N GLY A 59 -7.68 -8.46 -6.65
CA GLY A 59 -7.82 -9.82 -7.15
C GLY A 59 -8.25 -10.80 -6.05
N LYS A 60 -7.89 -12.08 -6.23
CA LYS A 60 -8.17 -13.12 -5.22
C LYS A 60 -7.33 -12.89 -3.96
N SER A 61 -6.02 -12.80 -4.14
CA SER A 61 -5.01 -12.56 -3.09
C SER A 61 -4.13 -11.35 -3.37
N SER A 62 -4.07 -10.88 -4.62
CA SER A 62 -3.28 -9.71 -5.03
C SER A 62 -4.08 -8.42 -4.94
N ILE A 63 -3.40 -7.33 -4.59
CA ILE A 63 -3.92 -5.97 -4.60
C ILE A 63 -2.96 -5.11 -5.42
N LYS A 64 -3.49 -4.41 -6.41
CA LYS A 64 -2.75 -3.44 -7.21
C LYS A 64 -3.00 -2.05 -6.63
N LEU A 65 -1.93 -1.33 -6.38
CA LEU A 65 -1.90 -0.02 -5.77
C LEU A 65 -1.23 0.97 -6.71
N SER A 66 -1.71 2.20 -6.71
CA SER A 66 -1.01 3.34 -7.28
C SER A 66 -0.64 4.27 -6.13
N LEU A 67 0.63 4.68 -6.06
CA LEU A 67 1.12 5.61 -5.07
C LEU A 67 1.74 6.82 -5.77
N THR A 68 1.68 7.97 -5.11
CA THR A 68 2.34 9.19 -5.57
C THR A 68 3.15 9.82 -4.46
N ALA A 69 4.16 10.60 -4.85
CA ALA A 69 4.87 11.50 -3.96
C ALA A 69 4.86 12.90 -4.58
N SER A 70 4.41 13.92 -3.85
CA SER A 70 4.39 15.30 -4.30
C SER A 70 4.95 16.28 -3.27
N VAL A 71 5.40 17.45 -3.73
CA VAL A 71 5.69 18.61 -2.89
C VAL A 71 4.81 19.75 -3.38
N GLY A 72 3.85 20.17 -2.54
CA GLY A 72 2.76 21.04 -3.01
C GLY A 72 1.99 20.34 -4.14
N GLU A 73 1.91 21.01 -5.29
CA GLU A 73 1.25 20.49 -6.51
C GLU A 73 2.20 19.74 -7.45
N GLU A 74 3.51 19.74 -7.18
CA GLU A 74 4.50 19.12 -8.07
C GLU A 74 4.67 17.63 -7.77
N LEU A 75 4.35 16.79 -8.76
CA LEU A 75 4.55 15.35 -8.69
C LEU A 75 6.04 15.00 -8.81
N ARG A 76 6.58 14.33 -7.80
CA ARG A 76 7.99 13.90 -7.73
C ARG A 76 8.18 12.45 -8.16
N ALA A 77 7.26 11.58 -7.77
CA ALA A 77 7.27 10.19 -8.19
C ALA A 77 5.86 9.60 -8.34
N ARG A 78 5.74 8.61 -9.23
CA ARG A 78 4.59 7.71 -9.32
C ARG A 78 5.08 6.28 -9.15
N VAL A 79 4.34 5.49 -8.38
CA VAL A 79 4.63 4.09 -8.15
C VAL A 79 3.41 3.25 -8.44
N ASP A 80 3.58 2.21 -9.25
CA ASP A 80 2.62 1.14 -9.39
C ASP A 80 3.16 -0.06 -8.63
N GLN A 81 2.42 -0.51 -7.62
CA GLN A 81 2.84 -1.55 -6.69
C GLN A 81 1.80 -2.68 -6.70
N THR A 82 2.25 -3.92 -6.71
CA THR A 82 1.39 -5.07 -6.46
C THR A 82 1.85 -5.75 -5.19
N VAL A 83 0.91 -5.91 -4.26
CA VAL A 83 1.10 -6.64 -3.02
C VAL A 83 0.19 -7.86 -2.99
N VAL A 84 0.51 -8.84 -2.16
CA VAL A 84 -0.33 -10.03 -1.98
C VAL A 84 -0.60 -10.25 -0.50
N LEU A 85 -1.83 -10.64 -0.15
CA LEU A 85 -2.08 -11.15 1.18
C LEU A 85 -1.45 -12.54 1.32
N PHE A 86 -0.65 -12.73 2.35
CA PHE A 86 0.22 -13.89 2.51
C PHE A 86 0.17 -14.40 3.95
N SER A 87 0.01 -15.72 4.13
CA SER A 87 0.13 -16.36 5.44
C SER A 87 1.59 -16.67 5.74
N LEU A 88 2.09 -16.19 6.87
CA LEU A 88 3.42 -16.47 7.39
C LEU A 88 3.52 -17.87 8.01
N GLU A 89 2.39 -18.53 8.31
CA GLU A 89 2.36 -19.92 8.77
C GLU A 89 2.51 -20.90 7.61
N THR A 90 1.62 -20.80 6.61
CA THR A 90 1.60 -21.72 5.47
C THR A 90 2.57 -21.32 4.36
N ARG A 91 3.08 -20.08 4.40
CA ARG A 91 3.96 -19.47 3.39
C ARG A 91 3.31 -19.42 2.00
N GLN A 92 2.03 -19.10 1.96
CA GLN A 92 1.25 -19.05 0.73
C GLN A 92 0.38 -17.80 0.67
N ALA A 93 0.06 -17.39 -0.55
CA ALA A 93 -0.92 -16.34 -0.78
C ALA A 93 -2.31 -16.81 -0.34
N VAL A 94 -3.05 -15.95 0.38
CA VAL A 94 -4.37 -16.26 0.89
C VAL A 94 -5.41 -15.26 0.37
N VAL A 95 -6.68 -15.67 0.38
CA VAL A 95 -7.78 -14.81 -0.07
C VAL A 95 -7.98 -13.71 0.95
N ALA A 96 -8.06 -12.46 0.48
CA ALA A 96 -8.36 -11.35 1.38
C ALA A 96 -9.77 -11.51 1.99
N PRO A 97 -9.93 -11.41 3.33
CA PRO A 97 -11.24 -11.42 3.97
C PRO A 97 -12.16 -10.36 3.37
N SER A 98 -13.45 -10.65 3.27
CA SER A 98 -14.43 -9.73 2.65
C SER A 98 -14.42 -8.34 3.32
N GLU A 99 -14.35 -8.31 4.65
CA GLU A 99 -14.28 -7.05 5.41
C GLU A 99 -13.03 -6.22 5.06
N LEU A 100 -11.87 -6.88 4.94
CA LEU A 100 -10.63 -6.20 4.55
C LEU A 100 -10.76 -5.64 3.12
N LYS A 101 -11.34 -6.42 2.20
CA LYS A 101 -11.60 -5.95 0.83
C LYS A 101 -12.53 -4.75 0.80
N GLU A 102 -13.62 -4.77 1.56
CA GLU A 102 -14.55 -3.64 1.67
C GLU A 102 -13.85 -2.38 2.21
N ARG A 103 -13.01 -2.53 3.24
CA ARG A 103 -12.20 -1.43 3.78
C ARG A 103 -11.24 -0.87 2.74
N MET A 104 -10.59 -1.72 1.94
CA MET A 104 -9.67 -1.34 0.86
C MET A 104 -10.37 -0.63 -0.29
N LEU A 105 -11.58 -1.05 -0.67
CA LEU A 105 -12.36 -0.45 -1.76
C LEU A 105 -12.71 1.02 -1.51
N ARG A 106 -12.71 1.48 -0.26
CA ARG A 106 -12.86 2.91 0.09
C ARG A 106 -11.75 3.79 -0.51
N PHE A 107 -10.62 3.19 -0.89
CA PHE A 107 -9.46 3.88 -1.48
C PHE A 107 -9.39 3.73 -3.01
N SER A 108 -10.46 3.27 -3.67
CA SER A 108 -10.44 3.03 -5.12
C SER A 108 -10.65 4.26 -6.00
N ASN A 109 -11.04 5.41 -5.44
CA ASN A 109 -11.29 6.63 -6.21
C ASN A 109 -10.06 7.54 -6.24
N GLN A 110 -9.51 7.77 -7.44
CA GLN A 110 -8.71 8.97 -7.73
C GLN A 110 -9.71 10.10 -7.96
N GLU A 111 -9.86 10.99 -6.99
CA GLU A 111 -10.21 12.39 -7.32
C GLU A 111 -8.92 13.15 -7.63
#